data_AF-A0A1M2VPZ9-F1
#
_entry.id   AF-A0A1M2VPZ9-F1
#
_cell.length_a   1.000
_cell.length_b   1.000
_cell.length_c   1.000
_cell.angle_alpha   90.00
_cell.angle_beta   90.00
_cell.angle_gamma   90.00
#
_symmetry.space_group_name_H-M   'P 1'
#
loop_
_entity.id
_entity.type
_entity.pdbx_description
1 polymer ?
#
loop_
_entity_poly.entity_id
_entity_poly.type
_entity_poly.pdbx_seq_one_letter_code
_entity_poly.pdbx_strand_id
1 'polypeptide(L)'
;LQQVLHDVAKQDQESVLYMEVEHKICAQFRNEGAMYGPRYRSYILDAVIREVRARRLFFDPEPYPTRLWITHTGDLFYKELGVFPLYDAEHPRMRYMTIKKLRKHSRILLGVANEIHRTFLEFHPEHASVDDANDLPGVTRRLCDDINHLQAQNAELELELNFEEAEKQRLLECLSL
;
A
#
# COMPACT_ATOMS: atom_id res chain seq x y z
N LEU A 1 14.66 13.68 -10.76
CA LEU A 1 14.17 13.07 -12.02
C LEU A 1 12.65 13.05 -12.09
N GLN A 2 11.95 12.33 -11.22
CA GLN A 2 10.49 12.17 -11.30
C GLN A 2 9.74 13.51 -11.26
N GLN A 3 10.15 14.45 -10.41
CA GLN A 3 9.58 15.80 -10.40
C GLN A 3 9.73 16.53 -11.74
N VAL A 4 10.90 16.44 -12.38
CA VAL A 4 11.15 17.07 -13.69
C VAL A 4 10.26 16.44 -14.77
N LEU A 5 10.09 15.12 -14.75
CA LEU A 5 9.21 14.42 -15.70
C LEU A 5 7.73 14.69 -15.43
N HIS A 6 7.34 14.89 -14.18
CA HIS A 6 6.02 15.39 -13.79
C HIS A 6 5.72 16.76 -14.39
N ASP A 7 6.68 17.69 -14.32
CA ASP A 7 6.51 19.03 -14.89
C ASP A 7 6.38 18.97 -16.43
N VAL A 8 7.15 18.09 -17.08
CA VAL A 8 7.07 17.85 -18.55
C VAL A 8 5.71 17.25 -18.92
N ALA A 9 5.24 16.23 -18.19
CA ALA A 9 3.94 15.60 -18.44
C ALA A 9 2.76 16.56 -18.21
N LYS A 10 2.85 17.46 -17.22
CA LYS A 10 1.84 18.51 -16.97
C LYS A 10 1.77 19.55 -18.08
N GLN A 11 2.84 19.74 -18.85
CA GLN A 11 2.87 20.62 -20.01
C GLN A 11 2.38 19.94 -21.29
N ASP A 12 1.83 18.72 -21.19
CA ASP A 12 1.41 17.87 -22.32
C ASP A 12 2.53 17.68 -23.37
N GLN A 13 3.78 17.67 -22.92
CA GLN A 13 4.94 17.40 -23.77
C GLN A 13 5.22 15.89 -23.82
N GLU A 14 5.12 15.30 -25.00
CA GLU A 14 5.38 13.86 -25.21
C GLU A 14 6.87 13.50 -25.19
N SER A 15 7.75 14.49 -25.41
CA SER A 15 9.20 14.27 -25.44
C SER A 15 9.96 15.43 -24.82
N VAL A 16 11.13 15.13 -24.24
CA VAL A 16 12.06 16.11 -23.68
C VAL A 16 13.49 15.72 -24.02
N LEU A 17 14.36 16.71 -24.22
CA LEU A 17 15.78 16.45 -24.45
C LEU A 17 16.44 15.95 -23.15
N TYR A 18 17.25 14.90 -23.25
CA TYR A 18 17.98 14.35 -22.10
C TYR A 18 18.84 15.42 -21.41
N MET A 19 19.49 16.27 -22.20
CA MET A 19 20.30 17.40 -21.71
C MET A 19 19.49 18.41 -20.89
N GLU A 20 18.23 18.68 -21.27
CA GLU A 20 17.35 19.57 -20.52
C GLU A 20 16.93 18.96 -19.20
N VAL A 21 16.65 17.64 -19.18
CA VAL A 21 16.36 16.90 -17.96
C VAL A 21 17.56 16.91 -17.03
N GLU A 22 18.76 16.64 -17.53
CA GLU A 22 20.00 16.73 -16.76
C GLU A 22 20.16 18.13 -16.17
N HIS A 23 19.98 19.18 -16.98
CA HIS A 23 20.12 20.57 -16.53
C HIS A 23 19.12 20.94 -15.43
N LYS A 24 17.84 20.58 -15.60
CA LYS A 24 16.78 20.83 -14.61
C LYS A 24 17.06 20.09 -13.30
N ILE A 25 17.50 18.83 -13.36
CA ILE A 25 17.88 18.06 -12.17
C ILE A 25 19.08 18.71 -11.47
N CYS A 26 20.11 19.09 -12.22
CA CYS A 26 21.29 19.75 -11.66
C CYS A 26 20.92 21.08 -10.98
N ALA A 27 20.00 21.84 -11.56
CA ALA A 27 19.51 23.08 -10.98
C ALA A 27 18.78 22.85 -9.64
N GLN A 28 17.95 21.79 -9.55
CA GLN A 28 17.28 21.41 -8.29
C GLN A 28 18.30 21.13 -7.18
N PHE A 29 19.32 20.31 -7.44
CA PHE A 29 20.35 20.00 -6.45
C PHE A 29 21.18 21.20 -6.01
N ARG A 30 21.49 22.13 -6.93
CA ARG A 30 22.18 23.38 -6.58
C ARG A 30 21.34 24.25 -5.66
N ASN A 31 20.04 24.34 -5.91
CA ASN A 31 19.12 25.11 -5.07
C ASN A 31 18.99 24.52 -3.66
N GLU A 32 19.19 23.20 -3.52
CA GLU A 32 19.22 22.48 -2.24
C GLU A 32 20.60 22.51 -1.55
N GLY A 33 21.60 23.18 -2.13
CA GLY A 33 22.95 23.28 -1.57
C GLY A 33 23.80 22.01 -1.71
N ALA A 34 23.37 21.04 -2.51
CA ALA A 34 24.12 19.80 -2.75
C ALA A 34 25.26 20.02 -3.76
N MET A 35 26.45 19.48 -3.46
CA MET A 35 27.59 19.54 -4.39
C MET A 35 27.37 18.64 -5.61
N TYR A 36 27.51 19.23 -6.79
CA TYR A 36 27.45 18.54 -8.08
C TYR A 36 28.81 17.93 -8.43
N GLY A 37 28.91 16.59 -8.41
CA GLY A 37 30.12 15.84 -8.73
C GLY A 37 30.06 15.11 -10.09
N PRO A 38 31.21 14.65 -10.63
CA PRO A 38 31.27 13.99 -11.94
C PRO A 38 30.46 12.68 -12.06
N ARG A 39 30.13 12.03 -10.94
CA ARG A 39 29.30 10.82 -10.89
C ARG A 39 27.79 11.08 -10.98
N TYR A 40 27.35 12.34 -10.95
CA TYR A 40 25.91 12.64 -11.00
C TYR A 40 25.27 12.26 -12.34
N ARG A 41 26.01 12.43 -13.44
CA ARG A 41 25.55 12.03 -14.77
C ARG A 41 25.21 10.54 -14.84
N SER A 42 26.05 9.68 -14.25
CA SER A 42 25.76 8.25 -14.18
C SER A 42 24.51 7.97 -13.33
N TYR A 43 24.32 8.66 -12.20
CA TYR A 43 23.11 8.47 -11.39
C TYR A 43 21.83 8.91 -12.09
N ILE A 44 21.87 10.01 -12.85
CA ILE A 44 20.75 10.47 -13.66
C ILE A 44 20.45 9.45 -14.76
N LEU A 45 21.48 8.97 -15.46
CA LEU A 45 21.34 7.95 -16.49
C LEU A 45 20.76 6.65 -15.92
N ASP A 46 21.25 6.17 -14.78
CA ASP A 46 20.74 4.99 -14.09
C ASP A 46 19.28 5.16 -13.66
N ALA A 47 18.91 6.37 -13.22
CA ALA A 47 17.52 6.70 -12.92
C ALA A 47 16.64 6.66 -14.18
N VAL A 48 17.11 7.22 -15.30
CA VAL A 48 16.41 7.15 -16.59
C VAL A 48 16.26 5.70 -17.06
N ILE A 49 17.32 4.89 -16.98
CA ILE A 49 17.27 3.46 -17.34
C ILE A 49 16.24 2.71 -16.49
N ARG A 50 16.12 3.03 -15.19
CA ARG A 50 15.07 2.45 -14.33
C ARG A 50 13.67 2.81 -14.80
N GLU A 51 13.46 4.05 -15.22
CA GLU A 51 12.17 4.50 -15.77
C GLU A 51 11.84 3.84 -17.13
N VAL A 52 12.86 3.60 -17.97
CA VAL A 52 12.73 2.81 -19.21
C VAL A 52 12.35 1.37 -18.91
N ARG A 53 13.03 0.71 -17.96
CA ARG A 53 12.68 -0.65 -17.52
C ARG A 53 11.27 -0.74 -16.96
N ALA A 54 10.80 0.31 -16.29
CA ALA A 54 9.43 0.44 -15.80
C ALA A 54 8.41 0.75 -16.91
N ARG A 55 8.84 0.85 -18.18
CA ARG A 55 8.02 1.19 -19.36
C ARG A 55 7.33 2.55 -19.27
N ARG A 56 7.87 3.47 -18.47
CA ARG A 56 7.37 4.85 -18.33
C ARG A 56 8.04 5.81 -19.29
N LEU A 57 9.26 5.49 -19.70
CA LEU A 57 10.00 6.24 -20.72
C LEU A 57 10.43 5.31 -21.86
N PHE A 58 10.58 5.89 -23.04
CA PHE A 58 11.34 5.33 -24.14
C PHE A 58 12.60 6.20 -24.32
N PHE A 59 13.77 5.56 -24.31
CA PHE A 59 15.07 6.21 -24.42
C PHE A 59 15.70 5.77 -25.75
N ASP A 60 15.88 6.71 -26.66
CA ASP A 60 16.56 6.44 -27.92
C ASP A 60 17.91 7.17 -27.95
N PRO A 61 19.00 6.39 -27.90
CA PRO A 61 20.35 6.93 -27.91
C PRO A 61 20.82 7.41 -29.29
N GLU A 62 20.15 7.04 -30.38
CA GLU A 62 20.66 7.21 -31.75
C GLU A 62 20.58 8.65 -32.28
N PRO A 63 19.51 9.45 -32.05
CA PRO A 63 19.54 10.86 -32.43
C PRO A 63 20.31 11.66 -31.38
N TYR A 64 21.36 12.37 -31.80
CA TYR A 64 21.93 13.48 -31.01
C TYR A 64 21.27 14.80 -31.46
N PRO A 65 20.62 15.57 -30.56
CA PRO A 65 20.56 15.35 -29.11
C PRO A 65 19.56 14.27 -28.68
N THR A 66 19.98 13.43 -27.74
CA THR A 66 19.21 12.29 -27.19
C THR A 66 17.86 12.75 -26.63
N ARG A 67 16.79 12.08 -27.06
CA ARG A 67 15.41 12.36 -26.62
C ARG A 67 14.90 11.29 -25.68
N LEU A 68 14.12 11.74 -24.71
CA LEU A 68 13.29 10.92 -23.85
C LEU A 68 11.85 11.09 -24.31
N TRP A 69 11.16 10.00 -24.61
CA TRP A 69 9.72 10.02 -24.82
C TRP A 69 8.99 9.47 -23.62
N ILE A 70 7.94 10.17 -23.21
CA ILE A 70 7.04 9.71 -22.15
C ILE A 70 6.05 8.75 -22.81
N THR A 71 6.01 7.51 -22.33
CA THR A 71 5.02 6.54 -22.83
C THR A 71 3.63 6.90 -22.30
N HIS A 72 2.58 6.34 -22.89
CA HIS A 72 1.21 6.52 -22.35
C HIS A 72 1.11 6.14 -20.86
N THR A 73 1.77 5.04 -20.46
CA THR A 73 1.84 4.60 -19.06
C THR A 73 2.61 5.60 -18.19
N GLY A 74 3.68 6.18 -18.73
CA GLY A 74 4.46 7.23 -18.08
C GLY A 74 3.65 8.51 -17.89
N ASP A 75 2.89 8.93 -18.89
CA ASP A 75 2.07 10.15 -18.85
C ASP A 75 1.03 10.08 -17.72
N LEU A 76 0.28 8.96 -17.64
CA LEU A 76 -0.65 8.71 -16.56
C LEU A 76 0.05 8.73 -15.19
N PHE A 77 1.20 8.04 -15.07
CA PHE A 77 1.94 7.97 -13.82
C PHE A 77 2.47 9.34 -13.37
N TYR A 78 3.08 10.09 -14.28
CA TYR A 78 3.68 11.38 -13.96
C TYR A 78 2.61 12.43 -13.70
N LYS A 79 1.48 12.45 -14.42
CA LYS A 79 0.36 13.36 -14.11
C LYS A 79 -0.26 13.10 -12.73
N GLU A 80 -0.24 11.84 -12.27
CA GLU A 80 -0.71 11.44 -10.94
C GLU A 80 0.37 11.49 -9.84
N LEU A 81 1.63 11.83 -10.19
CA LEU A 81 2.74 11.92 -9.23
C LEU A 81 2.46 13.02 -8.19
N GLY A 82 2.48 12.66 -6.91
CA GLY A 82 2.09 13.52 -5.78
C GLY A 82 0.78 13.10 -5.10
N VAL A 83 0.05 12.13 -5.64
CA VAL A 83 -0.97 11.39 -4.89
C VAL A 83 -0.24 10.41 -3.97
N PHE A 84 -0.12 10.77 -2.68
CA PHE A 84 0.57 9.96 -1.68
C PHE A 84 0.01 8.54 -1.64
N PRO A 85 0.87 7.50 -1.63
CA PRO A 85 0.41 6.17 -1.28
C PRO A 85 0.05 6.17 0.22
N LEU A 86 -1.19 5.81 0.54
CA LEU A 86 -1.66 5.58 1.91
C LEU A 86 -0.99 4.37 2.60
N TYR A 87 0.00 3.73 1.96
CA TYR A 87 0.58 2.46 2.39
C TYR A 87 2.07 2.37 2.08
N ASP A 88 2.73 1.44 2.77
CA ASP A 88 4.18 1.23 2.77
C ASP A 88 4.75 0.85 1.39
N ALA A 89 5.93 1.39 1.05
CA ALA A 89 6.51 1.35 -0.30
C ALA A 89 6.88 -0.05 -0.80
N GLU A 90 7.00 -1.01 0.12
CA GLU A 90 7.47 -2.38 -0.12
C GLU A 90 6.36 -3.37 -0.50
N HIS A 91 5.07 -3.00 -0.39
CA HIS A 91 3.99 -3.98 -0.56
C HIS A 91 3.81 -4.46 -2.03
N PRO A 92 4.16 -5.71 -2.39
CA PRO A 92 4.31 -6.15 -3.78
C PRO A 92 3.03 -6.09 -4.62
N ARG A 93 1.87 -6.28 -3.97
CA ARG A 93 0.54 -6.25 -4.61
C ARG A 93 0.02 -4.83 -4.87
N MET A 94 0.51 -3.83 -4.14
CA MET A 94 -0.04 -2.46 -4.18
C MET A 94 0.73 -1.55 -5.16
N ARG A 95 1.99 -1.88 -5.46
CA ARG A 95 2.88 -1.15 -6.38
C ARG A 95 2.32 -0.93 -7.80
N TYR A 96 1.29 -1.68 -8.19
CA TYR A 96 0.70 -1.67 -9.53
C TYR A 96 -0.80 -1.32 -9.54
N MET A 97 -1.33 -0.79 -8.43
CA MET A 97 -2.74 -0.41 -8.36
C MET A 97 -2.96 1.02 -8.84
N THR A 98 -3.80 1.16 -9.88
CA THR A 98 -4.25 2.47 -10.35
C THR A 98 -5.25 3.07 -9.37
N ILE A 99 -5.45 4.40 -9.40
CA ILE A 99 -6.46 5.11 -8.58
C ILE A 99 -7.84 4.47 -8.71
N LYS A 100 -8.21 4.01 -9.90
CA LYS A 100 -9.49 3.32 -10.15
C LYS A 100 -9.60 1.99 -9.40
N LYS A 101 -8.52 1.21 -9.37
CA LYS A 101 -8.46 -0.03 -8.58
C LYS A 101 -8.49 0.30 -7.09
N LEU A 102 -7.76 1.32 -6.64
CA LEU A 102 -7.78 1.76 -5.24
C LEU A 102 -9.19 2.14 -4.79
N ARG A 103 -9.90 3.00 -5.54
CA ARG A 103 -11.29 3.36 -5.24
C ARG A 103 -12.22 2.14 -5.21
N LYS A 104 -12.02 1.17 -6.10
CA LYS A 104 -12.79 -0.07 -6.10
C LYS A 104 -12.55 -0.86 -4.80
N HIS A 105 -11.30 -1.01 -4.39
CA HIS A 105 -10.96 -1.72 -3.15
C HIS A 105 -11.40 -0.95 -1.89
N SER A 106 -11.29 0.37 -1.86
CA SER A 106 -11.81 1.20 -0.77
C SER A 106 -13.33 1.04 -0.59
N ARG A 107 -14.10 0.93 -1.68
CA ARG A 107 -15.54 0.64 -1.58
C ARG A 107 -15.82 -0.74 -1.02
N ILE A 108 -15.03 -1.74 -1.41
CA ILE A 108 -15.17 -3.11 -0.88
C ILE A 108 -14.87 -3.12 0.62
N LEU A 109 -13.76 -2.51 1.04
CA LEU A 109 -13.38 -2.41 2.45
C LEU A 109 -14.41 -1.64 3.27
N LEU A 110 -14.94 -0.53 2.73
CA LEU A 110 -16.01 0.22 3.37
C LEU A 110 -17.28 -0.64 3.51
N GLY A 111 -17.61 -1.44 2.50
CA GLY A 111 -18.71 -2.40 2.56
C GLY A 111 -18.53 -3.42 3.68
N VAL A 112 -17.34 -4.02 3.77
CA VAL A 112 -17.00 -4.98 4.84
C VAL A 112 -17.05 -4.32 6.21
N ALA A 113 -16.50 -3.11 6.36
CA ALA A 113 -16.54 -2.36 7.61
C ALA A 113 -17.98 -2.06 8.05
N ASN A 114 -18.84 -1.66 7.12
CA ASN A 114 -20.26 -1.42 7.39
C ASN A 114 -20.99 -2.70 7.77
N GLU A 115 -20.65 -3.83 7.15
CA GLU A 115 -21.24 -5.13 7.48
C GLU A 115 -20.82 -5.59 8.89
N ILE A 116 -19.53 -5.49 9.22
CA ILE A 116 -19.02 -5.74 10.58
C ILE A 116 -19.73 -4.83 11.58
N HIS A 117 -19.86 -3.53 11.27
CA HIS A 117 -20.54 -2.59 12.14
C HIS A 117 -22.03 -2.94 12.33
N ARG A 118 -22.73 -3.34 11.26
CA ARG A 118 -24.12 -3.79 11.36
C ARG A 118 -24.24 -5.02 12.24
N THR A 119 -23.41 -6.04 12.01
CA THR A 119 -23.41 -7.26 12.83
C THR A 119 -23.07 -6.95 14.29
N PHE A 120 -22.11 -6.06 14.54
CA PHE A 120 -21.81 -5.61 15.90
C PHE A 120 -23.02 -4.97 16.58
N LEU A 121 -23.74 -4.09 15.88
CA LEU A 121 -24.97 -3.46 16.41
C LEU A 121 -26.12 -4.45 16.59
N GLU A 122 -26.20 -5.52 15.79
CA GLU A 122 -27.18 -6.60 15.99
C GLU A 122 -26.98 -7.33 17.33
N PHE A 123 -25.72 -7.52 17.76
CA PHE A 123 -25.39 -8.15 19.05
C PHE A 123 -25.29 -7.17 20.22
N HIS A 124 -25.08 -5.88 19.94
CA HIS A 124 -24.91 -4.81 20.95
C HIS A 124 -25.84 -3.61 20.66
N PRO A 125 -27.16 -3.78 20.77
CA PRO A 125 -28.14 -2.74 20.44
C PRO A 125 -28.03 -1.48 21.31
N GLU A 126 -27.49 -1.59 22.53
CA GLU A 126 -27.18 -0.48 23.44
C GLU A 126 -26.17 0.54 22.86
N HIS A 127 -25.48 0.18 21.78
CA HIS A 127 -24.49 1.04 21.12
C HIS A 127 -24.98 1.66 19.81
N ALA A 128 -26.24 1.43 19.43
CA ALA A 128 -26.84 2.00 18.21
C ALA A 128 -26.89 3.54 18.19
N SER A 129 -26.73 4.20 19.33
CA SER A 129 -26.70 5.68 19.42
C SER A 129 -25.31 6.30 19.31
N VAL A 130 -24.24 5.50 19.22
CA VAL A 130 -22.86 6.01 19.10
C VAL A 130 -22.54 6.18 17.61
N ASP A 131 -23.18 7.16 16.98
CA ASP A 131 -22.99 7.54 15.56
C ASP A 131 -21.67 8.30 15.32
N ASP A 132 -20.79 8.39 16.32
CA ASP A 132 -19.53 9.13 16.20
C ASP A 132 -18.45 8.22 15.62
N ALA A 133 -18.26 8.33 14.30
CA ALA A 133 -17.18 7.66 13.56
C ALA A 133 -15.77 7.94 14.16
N ASN A 134 -15.64 8.90 15.06
CA ASN A 134 -14.40 9.15 15.82
C ASN A 134 -14.13 8.15 16.95
N ASP A 135 -15.09 7.32 17.38
CA ASP A 135 -14.88 6.27 18.40
C ASP A 135 -14.47 4.91 17.81
N LEU A 136 -14.13 4.86 16.52
CA LEU A 136 -13.61 3.65 15.87
C LEU A 136 -12.46 2.98 16.65
N PRO A 137 -11.48 3.73 17.21
CA PRO A 137 -10.43 3.14 18.04
C PRO A 137 -10.97 2.47 19.31
N GLY A 138 -12.01 3.04 19.93
CA GLY A 138 -12.64 2.49 21.13
C GLY A 138 -13.44 1.22 20.85
N VAL A 139 -14.16 1.19 19.72
CA VAL A 139 -14.85 -0.01 19.23
C VAL A 139 -13.84 -1.11 18.88
N THR A 140 -12.74 -0.76 18.21
CA THR A 140 -11.70 -1.73 17.84
C THR A 140 -11.03 -2.35 19.08
N ARG A 141 -10.76 -1.54 20.12
CA ARG A 141 -10.19 -2.03 21.38
C ARG A 141 -11.14 -3.01 22.07
N ARG A 142 -12.43 -2.67 22.16
CA ARG A 142 -13.45 -3.55 22.75
C ARG A 142 -13.58 -4.87 21.99
N LEU A 143 -13.61 -4.83 20.66
CA LEU A 143 -13.61 -6.04 19.84
C LEU A 143 -12.39 -6.93 20.10
N CYS A 144 -11.20 -6.34 20.26
CA CYS A 144 -10.01 -7.09 20.65
C CYS A 144 -10.15 -7.72 22.05
N ASP A 145 -10.72 -6.99 23.01
CA ASP A 145 -10.95 -7.51 24.36
C ASP A 145 -11.95 -8.68 24.34
N ASP A 146 -13.02 -8.58 23.55
CA ASP A 146 -14.01 -9.66 23.36
C ASP A 146 -13.38 -10.89 22.69
N ILE A 147 -12.53 -10.70 21.67
CA ILE A 147 -11.79 -11.79 21.02
C ILE A 147 -10.87 -12.48 22.03
N ASN A 148 -10.13 -11.72 22.85
CA ASN A 148 -9.27 -12.28 23.88
C ASN A 148 -10.06 -13.06 24.92
N HIS A 149 -11.23 -12.57 25.31
CA HIS A 149 -12.12 -13.26 26.24
C HIS A 149 -12.64 -14.58 25.66
N LEU A 150 -13.12 -14.58 24.41
CA LEU A 150 -13.56 -15.79 23.72
C LEU A 150 -12.43 -16.81 23.55
N GLN A 151 -11.20 -16.35 23.29
CA GLN A 151 -10.03 -17.22 23.23
C GLN A 151 -9.74 -17.88 24.58
N ALA A 152 -9.86 -17.13 25.68
CA ALA A 152 -9.70 -17.68 27.02
C ALA A 152 -10.77 -18.75 27.34
N GLN A 153 -12.03 -18.47 26.99
CA GLN A 153 -13.13 -19.43 27.16
C GLN A 153 -12.93 -20.70 26.32
N ASN A 154 -12.49 -20.57 25.06
CA ASN A 154 -12.18 -21.73 24.23
C ASN A 154 -11.05 -22.58 24.83
N ALA A 155 -10.00 -21.95 25.36
CA ALA A 155 -8.91 -22.67 26.01
C ALA A 155 -9.37 -23.43 27.26
N GLU A 156 -10.30 -22.85 28.03
CA GLU A 156 -10.92 -23.51 29.19
C GLU A 156 -11.76 -24.73 28.77
N LEU A 157 -12.60 -24.58 27.74
CA LEU A 157 -13.38 -25.68 27.18
C LEU A 157 -12.50 -26.80 26.61
N GLU A 158 -11.41 -26.47 25.93
CA GLU A 158 -10.44 -27.46 25.45
C GLU A 158 -9.80 -28.24 26.60
N LEU A 159 -9.53 -27.59 27.74
CA LEU A 159 -9.01 -28.25 28.94
C LEU A 159 -10.04 -29.20 29.56
N GLU A 160 -11.30 -28.77 29.69
CA GLU A 160 -12.38 -29.63 30.18
C GLU A 160 -12.58 -30.85 29.28
N LEU A 161 -12.61 -30.65 27.96
CA LEU A 161 -12.81 -31.73 27.00
C LEU A 161 -11.66 -32.75 27.05
N ASN A 162 -10.42 -32.29 27.16
CA ASN A 162 -9.26 -33.16 27.36
C ASN A 162 -9.34 -33.95 28.68
N PHE A 163 -9.87 -33.34 29.75
CA PHE A 163 -10.06 -34.02 31.03
C PHE A 163 -11.11 -35.14 30.92
N GLU A 164 -12.26 -34.85 30.31
CA GLU A 164 -13.31 -35.84 30.08
C GLU A 164 -12.84 -36.99 29.18
N GLU A 165 -12.08 -36.70 28.12
CA GLU A 165 -11.49 -37.73 27.26
C GLU A 165 -10.51 -38.62 28.02
N ALA A 166 -9.66 -38.04 28.88
CA ALA A 166 -8.73 -38.81 29.70
C ALA A 166 -9.45 -39.69 30.74
N GLU A 167 -10.52 -39.19 31.35
CA GLU A 167 -11.34 -39.96 32.29
C GLU A 167 -12.04 -41.13 31.59
N LYS A 168 -12.64 -40.87 30.42
CA LYS A 168 -13.25 -41.90 29.57
C LYS A 168 -12.24 -42.98 29.18
N GLN A 169 -11.02 -42.59 28.79
CA GLN A 169 -9.95 -43.52 28.44
C GLN A 169 -9.60 -44.45 29.61
N ARG A 170 -9.46 -43.89 30.82
CA ARG A 170 -9.19 -44.68 32.05
C ARG A 170 -10.31 -45.68 32.35
N LEU A 171 -11.57 -45.25 32.24
CA LEU A 171 -12.71 -46.14 32.47
C LEU A 171 -12.74 -47.30 31.46
N LEU A 172 -12.42 -47.04 30.19
CA LEU A 172 -12.31 -48.07 29.17
C LEU A 172 -11.18 -49.06 29.46
N GLU A 173 -10.02 -48.59 29.91
CA GLU A 173 -8.90 -49.43 30.33
C GLU A 173 -9.29 -50.33 31.52
N CYS A 174 -9.98 -49.78 32.53
CA CYS A 174 -10.47 -50.55 33.68
C CYS A 174 -11.52 -51.61 33.32
N LEU A 175 -12.36 -51.35 32.30
CA LEU A 175 -13.39 -52.30 31.84
C LEU A 175 -12.84 -53.37 30.88
N SER A 176 -11.62 -53.17 30.36
CA SER A 176 -10.95 -54.10 29.44
C SER A 176 -10.09 -55.18 30.14
N LEU A 177 -10.01 -55.11 31.48
CA LEU A 177 -9.35 -56.07 32.37
C LEU A 177 -10.38 -56.96 33.09
#